data_AF-A0AAN8K1K4-F1
#
_entry.id   AF-A0AAN8K1K4-F1
#
_cell.length_a   1.000
_cell.length_b   1.000
_cell.length_c   1.000
_cell.angle_alpha   90.00
_cell.angle_beta   90.00
_cell.angle_gamma   90.00
#
_symmetry.space_group_name_H-M   'P 1'
#
loop_
_entity.id
_entity.type
_entity.pdbx_description
1 polymer ?
#
loop_
_entity_poly.entity_id
_entity_poly.type
_entity_poly.pdbx_seq_one_letter_code
_entity_poly.pdbx_strand_id
1 'polypeptide(L)'
;MTGKTELNNIDRGQFCKWIGRSVDFKLVYKASRDGMSPAIFHQKCDNKGPTVVIGYNTDGCVFGGYTSVDWKPCTCGTAQTRWDEKAFLFSLKYMYEYHPKIFPVNNPELAITMCSTYSPVFGVAANPDMVILPHKIVNKDTNGNFVTGLTRENIQFGKVYDSEGVPIQQVTKDNYIFKEVEIYQVMDPVRLDKPWRNEKKDNKATLKKMVEDYCPVKDTGVKQSRILLVGSVGAGKSSYFNTINSIFKGHVACQANTGSSEHSLTTKYRCHQLRNNSTYLNFRLCDTRGMEDTQGIDPCDWTAILDGHVPDRYTFEPCSPITPDSPGYIKTPTVNDKIHCVAFVIDSSSVDVMNESILSKFNLVQKLANERGIPQVIVLTKVDQIELDVEEDLTRLLYSSRVAYVVDQVAQLIGLPRGHVLPVKNYEKETELNETVDRFALLSLQQILRFADDYMYELLDVLNTRDTYNRPTLDTRQPSRKLSSHSLLWLWVIVIILLVFITYYLLSYAYNLTDIFNSLFNIDNQRL
;
A
#
# COMPACT_ATOMS: atom_id res chain seq x y z
N MET A 1 0.68 22.59 13.43
CA MET A 1 0.43 21.15 13.21
C MET A 1 -1.03 20.83 13.56
N THR A 2 -1.94 21.01 12.63
CA THR A 2 -3.31 20.47 12.73
C THR A 2 -3.25 19.03 12.22
N GLY A 3 -2.82 18.10 13.08
CA GLY A 3 -2.89 16.67 12.74
C GLY A 3 -4.34 16.31 12.42
N LYS A 4 -4.56 15.59 11.31
CA LYS A 4 -5.89 15.03 11.00
C LYS A 4 -6.37 14.21 12.21
N THR A 5 -7.45 14.64 12.84
CA THR A 5 -8.20 13.84 13.81
C THR A 5 -9.10 12.91 13.01
N GLU A 6 -8.54 11.79 12.54
CA GLU A 6 -9.25 10.74 11.80
C GLU A 6 -8.73 9.38 12.25
N LEU A 7 -9.61 8.37 12.28
CA LEU A 7 -9.29 7.00 12.63
C LEU A 7 -8.36 6.37 11.57
N ASN A 8 -7.08 6.26 11.88
CA ASN A 8 -6.06 5.68 10.99
C ASN A 8 -6.11 4.13 10.97
N ASN A 9 -5.32 3.50 10.09
CA ASN A 9 -5.25 2.03 9.97
C ASN A 9 -4.86 1.31 11.27
N ILE A 10 -3.98 1.88 12.09
CA ILE A 10 -3.55 1.28 13.37
C ILE A 10 -4.74 1.24 14.33
N ASP A 11 -5.45 2.37 14.48
CA ASP A 11 -6.63 2.45 15.35
C ASP A 11 -7.75 1.52 14.86
N ARG A 12 -7.99 1.46 13.53
CA ARG A 12 -8.96 0.53 12.91
C ARG A 12 -8.64 -0.92 13.23
N GLY A 13 -7.39 -1.34 13.03
CA GLY A 13 -6.93 -2.69 13.35
C GLY A 13 -7.09 -3.02 14.83
N GLN A 14 -6.84 -2.05 15.72
CA GLN A 14 -7.04 -2.21 17.16
C GLN A 14 -8.52 -2.41 17.52
N PHE A 15 -9.43 -1.65 16.91
CA PHE A 15 -10.87 -1.86 17.12
C PHE A 15 -11.36 -3.22 16.60
N CYS A 16 -10.89 -3.68 15.44
CA CYS A 16 -11.23 -5.02 14.95
C CYS A 16 -10.82 -6.10 15.98
N LYS A 17 -9.63 -5.98 16.59
CA LYS A 17 -9.16 -6.88 17.66
C LYS A 17 -10.07 -6.83 18.90
N TRP A 18 -10.45 -5.64 19.35
CA TRP A 18 -11.33 -5.49 20.52
C TRP A 18 -12.76 -5.97 20.27
N ILE A 19 -13.29 -5.76 19.07
CA ILE A 19 -14.62 -6.24 18.66
C ILE A 19 -14.60 -7.76 18.43
N GLY A 20 -13.44 -8.33 18.11
CA GLY A 20 -13.25 -9.76 17.91
C GLY A 20 -13.69 -10.28 16.54
N ARG A 21 -13.79 -9.40 15.53
CA ARG A 21 -14.09 -9.77 14.13
C ARG A 21 -13.65 -8.68 13.17
N SER A 22 -13.49 -9.03 11.88
CA SER A 22 -13.25 -8.03 10.84
C SER A 22 -14.47 -7.12 10.66
N VAL A 23 -14.23 -5.81 10.63
CA VAL A 23 -15.25 -4.77 10.46
C VAL A 23 -14.69 -3.58 9.68
N ASP A 24 -15.58 -2.87 9.01
CA ASP A 24 -15.30 -1.59 8.37
C ASP A 24 -15.88 -0.43 9.18
N PHE A 25 -15.24 0.74 9.09
CA PHE A 25 -15.65 1.95 9.80
C PHE A 25 -16.03 3.06 8.83
N LYS A 26 -17.26 3.56 8.96
CA LYS A 26 -17.78 4.70 8.20
C LYS A 26 -18.04 5.88 9.13
N LEU A 27 -17.37 7.00 8.89
CA LEU A 27 -17.60 8.24 9.64
C LEU A 27 -19.02 8.75 9.38
N VAL A 28 -19.88 8.74 10.40
CA VAL A 28 -21.27 9.21 10.29
C VAL A 28 -21.47 10.58 10.92
N TYR A 29 -20.64 10.95 11.89
CA TYR A 29 -20.70 12.24 12.57
C TYR A 29 -19.28 12.75 12.88
N LYS A 30 -19.05 14.05 12.65
CA LYS A 30 -17.81 14.74 12.99
C LYS A 30 -18.17 16.12 13.52
N ALA A 31 -17.85 16.41 14.78
CA ALA A 31 -18.32 17.62 15.44
C ALA A 31 -17.84 18.91 14.74
N SER A 32 -16.62 18.95 14.21
CA SER A 32 -16.14 20.11 13.42
C SER A 32 -16.95 20.37 12.14
N ARG A 33 -17.50 19.32 11.52
CA ARG A 33 -18.31 19.39 10.30
C ARG A 33 -19.77 19.65 10.60
N ASP A 34 -20.33 18.91 11.55
CA ASP A 34 -21.78 18.84 11.78
C ASP A 34 -22.24 19.75 12.93
N GLY A 35 -21.34 20.22 13.79
CA GLY A 35 -21.67 20.88 15.06
C GLY A 35 -21.94 19.88 16.20
N MET A 36 -21.93 20.37 17.44
CA MET A 36 -22.05 19.53 18.64
C MET A 36 -23.34 19.78 19.40
N SER A 37 -24.38 18.97 19.11
CA SER A 37 -25.66 19.00 19.81
C SER A 37 -26.35 17.62 19.82
N PRO A 38 -27.24 17.33 20.80
CA PRO A 38 -28.00 16.08 20.83
C PRO A 38 -28.87 15.86 19.57
N ALA A 39 -29.48 16.92 19.05
CA ALA A 39 -30.35 16.84 17.87
C ALA A 39 -29.59 16.36 16.63
N ILE A 40 -28.37 16.87 16.43
CA ILE A 40 -27.51 16.48 15.30
C ILE A 40 -27.01 15.05 15.48
N PHE A 41 -26.67 14.64 16.72
CA PHE A 41 -26.32 13.26 17.02
C PHE A 41 -27.42 12.30 16.58
N HIS A 42 -28.67 12.50 17.04
CA HIS A 42 -29.78 11.62 16.67
C HIS A 42 -30.04 11.61 15.15
N GLN A 43 -29.98 12.78 14.51
CA GLN A 43 -30.15 12.88 13.05
C GLN A 43 -29.13 12.01 12.28
N LYS A 44 -27.90 11.88 12.79
CA LYS A 44 -26.78 11.23 12.09
C LYS A 44 -26.55 9.78 12.53
N CYS A 45 -26.78 9.46 13.80
CA CYS A 45 -26.32 8.24 14.45
C CYS A 45 -27.43 7.26 14.80
N ASP A 46 -28.70 7.68 14.84
CA ASP A 46 -29.80 6.75 15.12
C ASP A 46 -29.94 5.72 13.99
N ASN A 47 -30.24 4.48 14.37
CA ASN A 47 -30.46 3.33 13.47
C ASN A 47 -29.28 3.05 12.51
N LYS A 48 -28.04 3.26 12.98
CA LYS A 48 -26.82 2.95 12.21
C LYS A 48 -26.20 1.59 12.55
N GLY A 49 -26.74 0.87 13.51
CA GLY A 49 -26.16 -0.35 14.05
C GLY A 49 -25.09 -0.06 15.10
N PRO A 50 -24.14 -0.98 15.26
CA PRO A 50 -22.99 -0.80 16.14
C PRO A 50 -22.19 0.48 15.81
N THR A 51 -21.71 1.18 16.84
CA THR A 51 -20.97 2.43 16.67
C THR A 51 -19.81 2.57 17.65
N VAL A 52 -18.78 3.29 17.21
CA VAL A 52 -17.66 3.75 18.06
C VAL A 52 -17.77 5.27 18.19
N VAL A 53 -17.86 5.77 19.42
CA VAL A 53 -17.84 7.21 19.76
C VAL A 53 -16.45 7.56 20.28
N ILE A 54 -15.78 8.55 19.66
CA ILE A 54 -14.38 8.90 19.94
C ILE A 54 -14.27 10.38 20.28
N GLY A 55 -13.65 10.70 21.41
CA GLY A 55 -13.28 12.05 21.80
C GLY A 55 -11.77 12.26 21.71
N TYR A 56 -11.34 13.32 21.00
CA TYR A 56 -9.95 13.76 20.91
C TYR A 56 -9.76 15.01 21.78
N ASN A 57 -9.21 14.87 22.98
CA ASN A 57 -9.11 16.02 23.90
C ASN A 57 -7.88 16.91 23.63
N THR A 58 -7.83 18.08 24.26
CA THR A 58 -6.75 19.04 24.04
C THR A 58 -5.40 18.62 24.63
N ASP A 59 -5.41 17.70 25.61
CA ASP A 59 -4.22 17.13 26.25
C ASP A 59 -3.60 15.92 25.52
N GLY A 60 -4.17 15.52 24.38
CA GLY A 60 -3.66 14.41 23.59
C GLY A 60 -4.17 13.04 24.06
N CYS A 61 -5.19 13.00 24.91
CA CYS A 61 -5.90 11.76 25.22
C CYS A 61 -6.97 11.48 24.15
N VAL A 62 -7.11 10.21 23.77
CA VAL A 62 -8.13 9.71 22.84
C VAL A 62 -8.87 8.58 23.52
N PHE A 63 -10.15 8.77 23.78
CA PHE A 63 -10.96 7.82 24.56
C PHE A 63 -12.41 7.83 24.09
N GLY A 64 -13.17 6.83 24.51
CA GLY A 64 -14.60 6.76 24.22
C GLY A 64 -15.22 5.40 24.41
N GLY A 65 -16.34 5.15 23.73
CA GLY A 65 -17.12 3.93 23.94
C GLY A 65 -17.56 3.30 22.64
N TYR A 66 -17.65 1.97 22.67
CA TYR A 66 -18.26 1.15 21.64
C TYR A 66 -19.56 0.54 22.16
N THR A 67 -20.56 0.48 21.29
CA THR A 67 -21.78 -0.29 21.50
C THR A 67 -22.08 -1.15 20.28
N SER A 68 -22.54 -2.38 20.53
CA SER A 68 -23.00 -3.33 19.51
C SER A 68 -24.48 -3.16 19.15
N VAL A 69 -25.19 -2.24 19.80
CA VAL A 69 -26.62 -2.00 19.56
C VAL A 69 -26.88 -0.63 18.94
N ASP A 70 -28.02 -0.52 18.26
CA ASP A 70 -28.51 0.71 17.65
C ASP A 70 -28.80 1.80 18.67
N TRP A 71 -28.34 3.03 18.42
CA TRP A 71 -28.96 4.22 19.02
C TRP A 71 -30.38 4.38 18.48
N LYS A 72 -31.35 4.54 19.40
CA LYS A 72 -32.75 4.77 19.07
C LYS A 72 -33.29 5.96 19.86
N PRO A 73 -34.13 6.80 19.26
CA PRO A 73 -34.82 7.84 20.01
C PRO A 73 -35.81 7.17 20.97
N CYS A 74 -35.70 7.41 22.29
CA CYS A 74 -36.80 7.00 23.17
C CYS A 74 -38.01 7.88 22.90
N THR A 75 -39.08 7.28 22.39
CA THR A 75 -40.37 7.94 22.15
C THR A 75 -41.13 8.23 23.45
N CYS A 76 -40.63 7.74 24.57
CA CYS A 76 -41.25 7.79 25.90
C CYS A 76 -40.98 9.09 26.69
N GLY A 77 -40.07 9.95 26.21
CA GLY A 77 -39.65 11.18 26.91
C GLY A 77 -38.78 10.95 28.16
N THR A 78 -38.49 9.70 28.53
CA THR A 78 -37.63 9.34 29.67
C THR A 78 -36.38 8.58 29.22
N ALA A 79 -35.32 8.69 30.00
CA ALA A 79 -34.08 7.98 29.75
C ALA A 79 -34.27 6.47 30.02
N GLN A 80 -33.88 5.63 29.08
CA GLN A 80 -33.97 4.16 29.21
C GLN A 80 -32.62 3.52 29.00
N THR A 81 -32.29 2.54 29.84
CA THR A 81 -31.11 1.71 29.65
C THR A 81 -31.35 0.64 28.59
N ARG A 82 -30.25 0.14 28.02
CA ARG A 82 -30.27 -0.93 27.02
C ARG A 82 -29.22 -1.98 27.34
N TRP A 83 -29.62 -3.23 27.15
CA TRP A 83 -28.74 -4.38 27.22
C TRP A 83 -27.72 -4.35 26.07
N ASP A 84 -26.44 -4.43 26.40
CA ASP A 84 -25.36 -4.67 25.44
C ASP A 84 -24.17 -5.32 26.14
N GLU A 85 -24.05 -6.65 26.04
CA GLU A 85 -22.95 -7.43 26.65
C GLU A 85 -21.61 -7.25 25.93
N LYS A 86 -21.61 -6.66 24.73
CA LYS A 86 -20.42 -6.42 23.91
C LYS A 86 -19.93 -4.98 24.00
N ALA A 87 -20.61 -4.13 24.78
CA ALA A 87 -20.19 -2.76 24.97
C ALA A 87 -18.86 -2.71 25.74
N PHE A 88 -18.03 -1.74 25.39
CA PHE A 88 -16.81 -1.44 26.13
C PHE A 88 -16.49 0.05 26.07
N LEU A 89 -15.85 0.55 27.10
CA LEU A 89 -15.14 1.83 27.06
C LEU A 89 -13.69 1.60 26.66
N PHE A 90 -13.02 2.62 26.15
CA PHE A 90 -11.63 2.50 25.73
C PHE A 90 -10.83 3.77 25.97
N SER A 91 -9.51 3.59 26.09
CA SER A 91 -8.47 4.58 25.93
C SER A 91 -7.56 4.13 24.78
N LEU A 92 -7.39 4.93 23.75
CA LEU A 92 -6.44 4.68 22.65
C LEU A 92 -5.10 5.37 22.90
N LYS A 93 -5.16 6.60 23.40
CA LYS A 93 -3.98 7.43 23.66
C LYS A 93 -4.11 8.12 25.00
N TYR A 94 -3.00 8.21 25.72
CA TYR A 94 -2.88 9.00 26.93
C TYR A 94 -1.69 9.95 26.76
N MET A 95 -1.94 11.26 26.84
CA MET A 95 -0.93 12.29 26.65
C MET A 95 -0.09 12.12 25.36
N TYR A 96 -0.77 11.95 24.22
CA TYR A 96 -0.18 11.72 22.88
C TYR A 96 0.50 10.35 22.70
N GLU A 97 0.74 9.59 23.76
CA GLU A 97 1.32 8.25 23.69
C GLU A 97 0.24 7.19 23.40
N TYR A 98 0.57 6.22 22.56
CA TYR A 98 -0.35 5.15 22.17
C TYR A 98 -0.35 4.03 23.22
N HIS A 99 -1.45 3.95 23.99
CA HIS A 99 -1.63 3.00 25.09
C HIS A 99 -3.04 2.40 25.02
N PRO A 100 -3.30 1.52 24.02
CA PRO A 100 -4.63 0.98 23.77
C PRO A 100 -5.10 0.08 24.93
N LYS A 101 -6.21 0.43 25.58
CA LYS A 101 -6.87 -0.35 26.63
C LYS A 101 -8.39 -0.28 26.49
N ILE A 102 -9.07 -1.40 26.76
CA ILE A 102 -10.54 -1.45 26.92
C ILE A 102 -10.93 -1.67 28.37
N PHE A 103 -12.16 -1.28 28.67
CA PHE A 103 -12.86 -1.48 29.93
C PHE A 103 -14.20 -2.14 29.58
N PRO A 104 -14.31 -3.48 29.69
CA PRO A 104 -15.50 -4.21 29.28
C PRO A 104 -16.69 -3.88 30.18
N VAL A 105 -17.90 -4.01 29.65
CA VAL A 105 -19.12 -3.89 30.45
C VAL A 105 -19.21 -5.00 31.49
N ASN A 106 -19.47 -4.65 32.74
CA ASN A 106 -19.68 -5.59 33.85
C ASN A 106 -21.18 -5.79 34.16
N ASN A 107 -21.99 -4.76 33.92
CA ASN A 107 -23.46 -4.84 34.03
C ASN A 107 -24.15 -4.50 32.69
N PRO A 108 -24.37 -5.51 31.82
CA PRO A 108 -24.88 -5.26 30.48
C PRO A 108 -26.27 -4.62 30.44
N GLU A 109 -27.14 -4.81 31.44
CA GLU A 109 -28.49 -4.20 31.50
C GLU A 109 -28.45 -2.66 31.52
N LEU A 110 -27.32 -2.11 31.96
CA LEU A 110 -27.08 -0.69 32.14
C LEU A 110 -26.06 -0.14 31.14
N ALA A 111 -25.65 -0.94 30.14
CA ALA A 111 -24.51 -0.64 29.26
C ALA A 111 -24.61 0.75 28.64
N ILE A 112 -25.74 1.11 28.05
CA ILE A 112 -25.97 2.44 27.49
C ILE A 112 -27.32 2.98 27.90
N THR A 113 -27.44 4.31 27.95
CA THR A 113 -28.70 5.01 28.15
C THR A 113 -29.10 5.79 26.91
N MET A 114 -30.38 5.67 26.52
CA MET A 114 -30.96 6.38 25.37
C MET A 114 -32.10 7.29 25.82
N CYS A 115 -32.16 8.49 25.24
CA CYS A 115 -33.28 9.42 25.36
C CYS A 115 -33.27 10.31 24.11
N SER A 116 -34.44 10.75 23.61
CA SER A 116 -34.51 11.62 22.43
C SER A 116 -33.87 13.01 22.60
N THR A 117 -33.56 13.39 23.85
CA THR A 117 -32.89 14.65 24.19
C THR A 117 -31.44 14.45 24.61
N TYR A 118 -30.94 13.21 24.65
CA TYR A 118 -29.62 12.87 25.17
C TYR A 118 -28.71 12.40 24.05
N SER A 119 -27.55 13.04 23.94
CA SER A 119 -26.34 12.51 23.30
C SER A 119 -25.94 11.12 23.86
N PRO A 120 -25.01 10.38 23.23
CA PRO A 120 -24.70 9.00 23.64
C PRO A 120 -24.16 8.94 25.07
N VAL A 121 -24.76 8.07 25.88
CA VAL A 121 -24.38 7.81 27.27
C VAL A 121 -23.97 6.37 27.42
N PHE A 122 -22.76 6.15 27.95
CA PHE A 122 -22.30 4.84 28.40
C PHE A 122 -22.46 4.75 29.92
N GLY A 123 -23.19 3.74 30.37
CA GLY A 123 -23.70 3.60 31.72
C GLY A 123 -25.07 4.27 31.91
N VAL A 124 -25.36 4.69 33.13
CA VAL A 124 -26.66 5.25 33.52
C VAL A 124 -26.67 6.78 33.42
N ALA A 125 -27.68 7.37 32.77
CA ALA A 125 -27.83 8.82 32.59
C ALA A 125 -27.56 9.70 33.83
N ALA A 126 -28.01 9.30 35.02
CA ALA A 126 -27.83 10.09 36.24
C ALA A 126 -26.38 10.08 36.75
N ASN A 127 -25.64 9.00 36.48
CA ASN A 127 -24.28 8.76 36.96
C ASN A 127 -23.52 7.92 35.91
N PRO A 128 -23.19 8.50 34.76
CA PRO A 128 -22.62 7.76 33.64
C PRO A 128 -21.18 7.36 33.92
N ASP A 129 -20.74 6.24 33.36
CA ASP A 129 -19.33 5.86 33.35
C ASP A 129 -18.55 6.70 32.35
N MET A 130 -19.18 7.11 31.24
CA MET A 130 -18.59 8.05 30.30
C MET A 130 -19.62 8.82 29.46
N VAL A 131 -19.33 10.12 29.27
CA VAL A 131 -20.04 11.01 28.34
C VAL A 131 -18.99 11.83 27.58
N ILE A 132 -19.03 11.76 26.24
CA ILE A 132 -18.19 12.61 25.37
C ILE A 132 -18.98 13.83 24.89
N LEU A 133 -20.23 13.60 24.50
CA LEU A 133 -21.14 14.62 23.99
C LEU A 133 -22.14 14.97 25.10
N PRO A 134 -22.14 16.19 25.66
CA PRO A 134 -23.08 16.53 26.73
C PRO A 134 -24.51 16.68 26.17
N HIS A 135 -25.51 16.65 27.05
CA HIS A 135 -26.94 16.80 26.71
C HIS A 135 -27.36 18.26 26.46
N LYS A 136 -26.50 19.04 25.80
CA LYS A 136 -26.70 20.45 25.50
C LYS A 136 -25.89 20.85 24.26
N ILE A 137 -26.21 22.02 23.71
CA ILE A 137 -25.40 22.63 22.66
C ILE A 137 -24.04 23.02 23.25
N VAL A 138 -22.97 22.67 22.52
CA VAL A 138 -21.60 22.97 22.93
C VAL A 138 -21.01 24.06 22.05
N ASN A 139 -20.46 25.09 22.70
CA ASN A 139 -19.77 26.19 22.05
C ASN A 139 -18.28 25.89 21.89
N LYS A 140 -17.66 26.58 20.94
CA LYS A 140 -16.20 26.56 20.75
C LYS A 140 -15.53 27.68 21.55
N ASP A 141 -14.34 27.41 22.07
CA ASP A 141 -13.44 28.45 22.59
C ASP A 141 -12.82 29.28 21.45
N THR A 142 -11.99 30.27 21.80
CA THR A 142 -11.27 31.12 20.83
C THR A 142 -10.29 30.35 19.94
N ASN A 143 -9.89 29.15 20.36
CA ASN A 143 -8.98 28.26 19.63
C ASN A 143 -9.76 27.24 18.78
N GLY A 144 -11.09 27.29 18.77
CA GLY A 144 -11.96 26.39 18.02
C GLY A 144 -12.25 25.05 18.70
N ASN A 145 -11.85 24.85 19.96
CA ASN A 145 -12.09 23.61 20.71
C ASN A 145 -13.48 23.58 21.34
N PHE A 146 -14.10 22.41 21.42
CA PHE A 146 -15.41 22.21 22.01
C PHE A 146 -15.35 22.19 23.54
N VAL A 147 -15.97 23.19 24.19
CA VAL A 147 -16.01 23.32 25.65
C VAL A 147 -17.30 22.73 26.19
N THR A 148 -17.25 21.45 26.56
CA THR A 148 -18.44 20.69 26.97
C THR A 148 -19.02 21.12 28.32
N GLY A 149 -18.16 21.64 29.21
CA GLY A 149 -18.50 21.93 30.60
C GLY A 149 -18.80 20.68 31.43
N LEU A 150 -18.39 19.49 30.94
CA LEU A 150 -18.38 18.26 31.72
C LEU A 150 -17.22 18.31 32.72
N THR A 151 -17.47 17.83 33.93
CA THR A 151 -16.44 17.65 34.95
C THR A 151 -16.42 16.21 35.42
N ARG A 152 -15.34 15.81 36.11
CA ARG A 152 -15.23 14.50 36.76
C ARG A 152 -16.42 14.21 37.68
N GLU A 153 -16.97 15.23 38.34
CA GLU A 153 -18.10 15.07 39.27
C GLU A 153 -19.38 14.56 38.57
N ASN A 154 -19.46 14.70 37.25
CA ASN A 154 -20.56 14.16 36.46
C ASN A 154 -20.38 12.69 36.06
N ILE A 155 -19.27 12.04 36.44
CA ILE A 155 -18.88 10.71 35.95
C ILE A 155 -18.58 9.76 37.12
N GLN A 156 -19.20 8.57 37.08
CA GLN A 156 -18.94 7.46 38.00
C GLN A 156 -18.29 6.29 37.26
N PHE A 157 -17.09 6.52 36.72
CA PHE A 157 -16.32 5.51 35.99
C PHE A 157 -15.99 4.29 36.86
N GLY A 158 -16.21 3.10 36.33
CA GLY A 158 -15.97 1.84 37.04
C GLY A 158 -17.24 1.24 37.68
N LYS A 159 -18.42 1.81 37.40
CA LYS A 159 -19.69 1.40 38.01
C LYS A 159 -20.44 0.39 37.16
N VAL A 160 -20.61 0.69 35.87
CA VAL A 160 -21.25 -0.21 34.89
C VAL A 160 -20.19 -0.98 34.10
N TYR A 161 -19.04 -0.35 33.86
CA TYR A 161 -17.89 -0.93 33.18
C TYR A 161 -16.81 -1.29 34.18
N ASP A 162 -16.09 -2.38 33.95
CA ASP A 162 -14.97 -2.76 34.81
C ASP A 162 -13.76 -1.86 34.48
N SER A 163 -13.43 -0.96 35.39
CA SER A 163 -12.27 -0.09 35.24
C SER A 163 -10.96 -0.76 35.63
N GLU A 164 -11.00 -1.96 36.23
CA GLU A 164 -9.85 -2.64 36.83
C GLU A 164 -9.10 -1.76 37.85
N GLY A 165 -9.82 -0.87 38.54
CA GLY A 165 -9.25 0.09 39.48
C GLY A 165 -8.55 1.29 38.82
N VAL A 166 -8.57 1.41 37.49
CA VAL A 166 -8.05 2.58 36.78
C VAL A 166 -8.97 3.79 37.04
N PRO A 167 -8.46 4.91 37.55
CA PRO A 167 -9.28 6.10 37.76
C PRO A 167 -9.48 6.85 36.43
N ILE A 168 -10.63 7.53 36.27
CA ILE A 168 -10.97 8.27 35.03
C ILE A 168 -9.94 9.33 34.65
N GLN A 169 -9.17 9.84 35.63
CA GLN A 169 -8.03 10.76 35.42
C GLN A 169 -6.99 10.16 34.48
N GLN A 170 -6.70 8.87 34.60
CA GLN A 170 -5.70 8.18 33.78
C GLN A 170 -6.23 7.83 32.37
N VAL A 171 -7.47 8.20 32.07
CA VAL A 171 -8.08 8.08 30.74
C VAL A 171 -8.27 9.46 30.10
N THR A 172 -8.81 10.41 30.88
CA THR A 172 -9.29 11.71 30.37
C THR A 172 -8.41 12.89 30.78
N LYS A 173 -7.51 12.71 31.75
CA LYS A 173 -6.77 13.77 32.45
C LYS A 173 -7.71 14.81 33.10
N ASP A 174 -8.93 14.41 33.42
CA ASP A 174 -10.02 15.31 33.84
C ASP A 174 -10.31 16.46 32.85
N ASN A 175 -9.92 16.28 31.58
CA ASN A 175 -10.10 17.26 30.54
C ASN A 175 -11.11 16.78 29.48
N TYR A 176 -12.25 17.46 29.47
CA TYR A 176 -13.37 17.23 28.56
C TYR A 176 -13.51 18.37 27.52
N ILE A 177 -12.43 19.09 27.25
CA ILE A 177 -12.33 20.04 26.14
C ILE A 177 -11.80 19.26 24.93
N PHE A 178 -12.61 19.17 23.88
CA PHE A 178 -12.31 18.35 22.72
C PHE A 178 -11.84 19.18 21.53
N LYS A 179 -10.75 18.75 20.89
CA LYS A 179 -10.35 19.21 19.56
C LYS A 179 -11.33 18.69 18.51
N GLU A 180 -11.79 17.46 18.67
CA GLU A 180 -12.74 16.80 17.78
C GLU A 180 -13.54 15.72 18.52
N VAL A 181 -14.76 15.47 18.05
CA VAL A 181 -15.52 14.26 18.39
C VAL A 181 -16.00 13.60 17.10
N GLU A 182 -15.73 12.31 16.97
CA GLU A 182 -16.12 11.52 15.80
C GLU A 182 -16.96 10.33 16.21
N ILE A 183 -17.90 9.94 15.35
CA ILE A 183 -18.67 8.72 15.51
C ILE A 183 -18.60 7.93 14.22
N TYR A 184 -18.15 6.68 14.36
CA TYR A 184 -18.04 5.73 13.27
C TYR A 184 -19.12 4.68 13.40
N GLN A 185 -19.87 4.48 12.32
CA GLN A 185 -20.68 3.29 12.13
C GLN A 185 -19.73 2.11 11.88
N VAL A 186 -19.95 1.02 12.61
CA VAL A 186 -19.23 -0.24 12.41
C VAL A 186 -20.08 -1.13 11.49
N MET A 187 -19.49 -1.55 10.39
CA MET A 187 -20.15 -2.30 9.33
C MET A 187 -19.42 -3.62 9.09
N ASP A 188 -20.10 -4.57 8.47
CA ASP A 188 -19.42 -5.76 7.97
C ASP A 188 -18.51 -5.38 6.81
N PRO A 189 -17.32 -5.99 6.70
CA PRO A 189 -16.35 -5.65 5.67
C PRO A 189 -16.92 -6.00 4.30
N VAL A 190 -16.73 -5.10 3.33
CA VAL A 190 -17.20 -5.33 1.97
C VAL A 190 -16.20 -6.22 1.23
N ARG A 191 -16.60 -7.48 1.00
CA ARG A 191 -15.87 -8.39 0.12
C ARG A 191 -16.23 -8.11 -1.33
N LEU A 192 -15.23 -8.00 -2.20
CA LEU A 192 -15.44 -7.84 -3.62
C LEU A 192 -15.85 -9.17 -4.26
N ASP A 193 -16.84 -9.15 -5.16
CA ASP A 193 -17.26 -10.33 -5.93
C ASP A 193 -16.18 -10.81 -6.91
N LYS A 194 -15.32 -9.89 -7.36
CA LYS A 194 -14.21 -10.15 -8.27
C LYS A 194 -12.91 -9.63 -7.67
N PRO A 195 -11.77 -10.29 -7.94
CA PRO A 195 -10.51 -9.82 -7.39
C PRO A 195 -10.14 -8.45 -7.99
N TRP A 196 -9.65 -7.53 -7.17
CA TRP A 196 -9.28 -6.17 -7.60
C TRP A 196 -8.01 -6.14 -8.49
N ARG A 197 -7.32 -7.28 -8.60
CA ARG A 197 -6.24 -7.55 -9.55
C ARG A 197 -6.38 -8.96 -10.08
N ASN A 198 -6.13 -9.15 -11.38
CA ASN A 198 -6.18 -10.46 -12.02
C ASN A 198 -5.30 -11.47 -11.27
N GLU A 199 -5.92 -12.54 -10.81
CA GLU A 199 -5.23 -13.62 -10.13
C GLU A 199 -4.51 -14.50 -11.15
N LYS A 200 -3.16 -14.51 -11.11
CA LYS A 200 -2.40 -15.52 -11.85
C LYS A 200 -2.61 -16.87 -11.20
N LYS A 201 -3.08 -17.86 -11.95
CA LYS A 201 -3.34 -19.22 -11.47
C LYS A 201 -2.07 -20.07 -11.29
N ASP A 202 -0.89 -19.50 -11.54
CA ASP A 202 0.37 -20.20 -11.32
C ASP A 202 0.52 -20.59 -9.85
N ASN A 203 0.83 -21.86 -9.62
CA ASN A 203 1.10 -22.37 -8.28
C ASN A 203 2.53 -22.01 -7.83
N LYS A 204 2.81 -22.21 -6.54
CA LYS A 204 4.14 -21.95 -5.94
C LYS A 204 5.27 -22.61 -6.71
N ALA A 205 5.12 -23.88 -7.12
CA ALA A 205 6.19 -24.62 -7.80
C ALA A 205 6.53 -24.03 -9.17
N THR A 206 5.51 -23.68 -9.97
CA THR A 206 5.68 -23.02 -11.26
C THR A 206 6.36 -21.67 -11.10
N LEU A 207 5.91 -20.85 -10.16
CA LEU A 207 6.51 -19.54 -9.90
C LEU A 207 7.95 -19.64 -9.42
N LYS A 208 8.22 -20.58 -8.49
CA LYS A 208 9.57 -20.84 -7.99
C LYS A 208 10.48 -21.22 -9.15
N LYS A 209 10.06 -22.15 -10.01
CA LYS A 209 10.82 -22.55 -11.19
C LYS A 209 11.07 -21.39 -12.15
N MET A 210 10.07 -20.54 -12.42
CA MET A 210 10.25 -19.36 -13.27
C MET A 210 11.31 -18.39 -12.73
N VAL A 211 11.42 -18.25 -11.40
CA VAL A 211 12.45 -17.43 -10.75
C VAL A 211 13.81 -18.14 -10.73
N GLU A 212 13.84 -19.47 -10.62
CA GLU A 212 15.08 -20.27 -10.72
C GLU A 212 15.68 -20.22 -12.13
N ASP A 213 14.83 -20.36 -13.14
CA ASP A 213 15.19 -20.34 -14.56
C ASP A 213 15.46 -18.91 -15.08
N TYR A 214 15.22 -17.89 -14.26
CA TYR A 214 15.46 -16.50 -14.63
C TYR A 214 16.93 -16.28 -15.01
N CYS A 215 17.13 -15.61 -16.14
CA CYS A 215 18.43 -15.21 -16.64
C CYS A 215 18.30 -13.79 -17.18
N PRO A 216 19.10 -12.82 -16.68
CA PRO A 216 19.13 -11.46 -17.21
C PRO A 216 19.37 -11.45 -18.72
N VAL A 217 18.91 -10.39 -19.39
CA VAL A 217 19.06 -10.21 -20.84
C VAL A 217 20.51 -10.45 -21.29
N LYS A 218 20.76 -11.58 -21.96
CA LYS A 218 22.11 -12.11 -22.22
C LYS A 218 23.03 -11.13 -22.93
N ASP A 219 22.49 -10.35 -23.86
CA ASP A 219 23.26 -9.43 -24.71
C ASP A 219 23.86 -8.26 -23.92
N THR A 220 23.36 -7.97 -22.71
CA THR A 220 23.95 -6.96 -21.82
C THR A 220 25.22 -7.41 -21.11
N GLY A 221 25.50 -8.72 -21.10
CA GLY A 221 26.57 -9.30 -20.28
C GLY A 221 26.32 -9.24 -18.77
N VAL A 222 25.09 -8.89 -18.34
CA VAL A 222 24.69 -8.92 -16.93
C VAL A 222 24.50 -10.37 -16.48
N LYS A 223 25.21 -10.77 -15.43
CA LYS A 223 25.13 -12.11 -14.83
C LYS A 223 24.06 -12.19 -13.76
N GLN A 224 23.87 -11.10 -13.02
CA GLN A 224 22.89 -11.02 -11.94
C GLN A 224 22.25 -9.65 -11.87
N SER A 225 20.92 -9.59 -11.92
CA SER A 225 20.19 -8.33 -11.73
C SER A 225 20.25 -7.90 -10.27
N ARG A 226 20.51 -6.62 -10.01
CA ARG A 226 20.55 -6.04 -8.67
C ARG A 226 19.31 -5.21 -8.40
N ILE A 227 18.57 -5.57 -7.35
CA ILE A 227 17.33 -4.89 -6.95
C ILE A 227 17.59 -4.17 -5.64
N LEU A 228 17.40 -2.85 -5.61
CA LEU A 228 17.60 -2.03 -4.43
C LEU A 228 16.32 -1.97 -3.60
N LEU A 229 16.39 -2.35 -2.32
CA LEU A 229 15.28 -2.25 -1.37
C LEU A 229 15.41 -0.95 -0.58
N VAL A 230 14.41 -0.06 -0.69
CA VAL A 230 14.42 1.28 -0.06
C VAL A 230 13.16 1.47 0.77
N GLY A 231 13.27 1.98 1.99
CA GLY A 231 12.11 2.15 2.86
C GLY A 231 12.46 2.56 4.29
N SER A 232 11.47 2.95 5.08
CA SER A 232 11.64 3.35 6.49
C SER A 232 12.12 2.20 7.38
N VAL A 233 12.56 2.53 8.59
CA VAL A 233 12.80 1.53 9.63
C VAL A 233 11.51 0.77 9.92
N GLY A 234 11.61 -0.56 10.11
CA GLY A 234 10.44 -1.40 10.36
C GLY A 234 9.55 -1.69 9.14
N ALA A 235 9.84 -1.12 7.96
CA ALA A 235 9.05 -1.34 6.73
C ALA A 235 9.11 -2.78 6.20
N GLY A 236 10.05 -3.61 6.68
CA GLY A 236 10.15 -5.03 6.27
C GLY A 236 11.08 -5.30 5.08
N LYS A 237 12.07 -4.45 4.81
CA LYS A 237 13.08 -4.67 3.74
C LYS A 237 13.85 -5.99 3.93
N SER A 238 14.51 -6.13 5.08
CA SER A 238 15.26 -7.33 5.46
C SER A 238 14.35 -8.55 5.62
N SER A 239 13.11 -8.35 6.09
CA SER A 239 12.08 -9.40 6.19
C SER A 239 11.64 -9.92 4.82
N TYR A 240 11.53 -9.03 3.82
CA TYR A 240 11.25 -9.43 2.44
C TYR A 240 12.38 -10.28 1.86
N PHE A 241 13.64 -9.87 2.06
CA PHE A 241 14.78 -10.71 1.69
C PHE A 241 14.73 -12.08 2.37
N ASN A 242 14.53 -12.13 3.68
CA ASN A 242 14.43 -13.38 4.43
C ASN A 242 13.29 -14.26 3.92
N THR A 243 12.15 -13.67 3.55
CA THR A 243 11.00 -14.38 2.98
C THR A 243 11.37 -15.05 1.66
N ILE A 244 11.94 -14.30 0.72
CA ILE A 244 12.41 -14.87 -0.56
C ILE A 244 13.48 -15.94 -0.32
N ASN A 245 14.44 -15.69 0.58
CA ASN A 245 15.50 -16.65 0.91
C ASN A 245 14.93 -17.95 1.50
N SER A 246 13.89 -17.87 2.31
CA SER A 246 13.23 -19.02 2.95
C SER A 246 12.65 -19.97 1.90
N ILE A 247 12.04 -19.43 0.84
CA ILE A 247 11.44 -20.20 -0.27
C ILE A 247 12.49 -21.07 -0.99
N PHE A 248 13.68 -20.54 -1.20
CA PHE A 248 14.76 -21.25 -1.88
C PHE A 248 15.55 -22.18 -0.96
N LYS A 249 15.62 -21.88 0.34
CA LYS A 249 16.21 -22.79 1.34
C LYS A 249 15.29 -23.95 1.74
N GLY A 250 13.98 -23.79 1.57
CA GLY A 250 12.99 -24.80 1.96
C GLY A 250 12.59 -24.76 3.44
N HIS A 251 13.01 -23.75 4.19
CA HIS A 251 12.63 -23.51 5.58
C HIS A 251 12.69 -22.02 5.90
N VAL A 252 11.97 -21.58 6.94
CA VAL A 252 12.02 -20.17 7.39
C VAL A 252 13.45 -19.82 7.79
N ALA A 253 14.00 -18.76 7.21
CA ALA A 253 15.40 -18.38 7.31
C ALA A 253 15.54 -16.95 7.84
N CYS A 254 16.53 -16.75 8.73
CA CYS A 254 16.87 -15.45 9.29
C CYS A 254 18.34 -15.15 8.99
N GLN A 255 18.64 -14.64 7.78
CA GLN A 255 20.01 -14.33 7.36
C GLN A 255 20.29 -12.83 7.38
N ALA A 256 19.30 -12.00 7.11
CA ALA A 256 19.35 -10.57 7.41
C ALA A 256 18.75 -10.32 8.80
N ASN A 257 19.33 -9.40 9.56
CA ASN A 257 18.85 -9.06 10.90
C ASN A 257 17.47 -8.39 10.79
N THR A 258 16.47 -8.98 11.45
CA THR A 258 15.08 -8.49 11.48
C THR A 258 14.59 -8.37 12.92
N GLY A 259 13.78 -7.36 13.21
CA GLY A 259 13.20 -7.10 14.53
C GLY A 259 12.59 -5.70 14.62
N SER A 260 11.83 -5.44 15.69
CA SER A 260 11.30 -4.11 16.02
C SER A 260 12.32 -3.35 16.86
N SER A 261 12.79 -2.21 16.37
CA SER A 261 13.70 -1.30 17.07
C SER A 261 13.39 0.13 16.64
N GLU A 262 13.56 1.10 17.55
CA GLU A 262 13.40 2.52 17.24
C GLU A 262 14.41 2.99 16.17
N HIS A 263 15.60 2.41 16.16
CA HIS A 263 16.65 2.67 15.15
C HIS A 263 16.83 1.50 14.19
N SER A 264 17.31 1.80 12.97
CA SER A 264 17.56 0.78 11.95
C SER A 264 18.57 -0.27 12.40
N LEU A 265 18.11 -1.54 12.47
CA LEU A 265 18.94 -2.72 12.72
C LEU A 265 19.94 -2.98 11.59
N THR A 266 19.56 -2.67 10.35
CA THR A 266 20.46 -2.70 9.20
C THR A 266 21.26 -1.41 9.19
N THR A 267 22.55 -1.50 9.51
CA THR A 267 23.51 -0.37 9.50
C THR A 267 24.39 -0.36 8.26
N LYS A 268 24.38 -1.47 7.48
CA LYS A 268 25.27 -1.68 6.33
C LYS A 268 24.47 -1.90 5.06
N TYR A 269 25.03 -1.44 3.94
CA TYR A 269 24.59 -1.85 2.61
C TYR A 269 24.94 -3.32 2.39
N ARG A 270 23.95 -4.15 2.06
CA ARG A 270 24.14 -5.60 1.87
C ARG A 270 23.56 -6.06 0.55
N CYS A 271 24.42 -6.54 -0.34
CA CYS A 271 24.03 -7.16 -1.61
C CYS A 271 23.87 -8.67 -1.40
N HIS A 272 22.68 -9.11 -0.99
CA HIS A 272 22.44 -10.51 -0.68
C HIS A 272 22.33 -11.36 -1.96
N GLN A 273 23.17 -12.39 -2.02
CA GLN A 273 23.12 -13.40 -3.07
C GLN A 273 22.32 -14.61 -2.58
N LEU A 274 21.31 -15.00 -3.34
CA LEU A 274 20.46 -16.14 -3.00
C LEU A 274 20.97 -17.42 -3.66
N ARG A 275 20.72 -18.55 -3.00
CA ARG A 275 21.07 -19.88 -3.47
C ARG A 275 19.85 -20.78 -3.47
N ASN A 276 19.75 -21.61 -4.50
CA ASN A 276 18.94 -22.81 -4.49
C ASN A 276 19.89 -24.01 -4.44
N ASN A 277 19.91 -24.71 -3.32
CA ASN A 277 20.92 -25.73 -3.02
C ASN A 277 22.35 -25.20 -3.23
N SER A 278 23.10 -25.79 -4.17
CA SER A 278 24.48 -25.42 -4.48
C SER A 278 24.60 -24.34 -5.58
N THR A 279 23.49 -23.94 -6.21
CA THR A 279 23.49 -23.01 -7.34
C THR A 279 23.06 -21.61 -6.91
N TYR A 280 23.73 -20.60 -7.45
CA TYR A 280 23.33 -19.20 -7.23
C TYR A 280 22.23 -18.80 -8.21
N LEU A 281 21.27 -18.03 -7.71
CA LEU A 281 20.24 -17.43 -8.55
C LEU A 281 20.81 -16.21 -9.29
N ASN A 282 20.23 -15.86 -10.44
CA ASN A 282 20.74 -14.78 -11.29
C ASN A 282 20.21 -13.38 -10.88
N PHE A 283 20.01 -13.16 -9.59
CA PHE A 283 19.66 -11.85 -9.04
C PHE A 283 20.22 -11.66 -7.63
N ARG A 284 20.23 -10.40 -7.18
CA ARG A 284 20.62 -9.97 -5.84
C ARG A 284 19.61 -8.99 -5.27
N LEU A 285 19.31 -9.14 -3.98
CA LEU A 285 18.53 -8.17 -3.23
C LEU A 285 19.50 -7.30 -2.42
N CYS A 286 19.55 -6.02 -2.74
CA CYS A 286 20.41 -5.03 -2.12
C CYS A 286 19.65 -4.31 -1.01
N ASP A 287 19.88 -4.71 0.23
CA ASP A 287 19.25 -4.16 1.42
C ASP A 287 20.01 -2.93 1.94
N THR A 288 19.28 -1.90 2.34
CA THR A 288 19.83 -0.63 2.83
C THR A 288 19.41 -0.34 4.27
N ARG A 289 20.11 0.58 4.91
CA ARG A 289 19.63 1.19 6.17
C ARG A 289 18.25 1.81 5.95
N GLY A 290 17.39 1.70 6.97
CA GLY A 290 16.07 2.32 6.93
C GLY A 290 16.14 3.85 7.00
N MET A 291 15.20 4.52 6.35
CA MET A 291 15.02 5.96 6.49
C MET A 291 14.36 6.27 7.84
N GLU A 292 14.90 7.25 8.56
CA GLU A 292 14.36 7.81 9.82
C GLU A 292 14.08 9.30 9.62
N ASP A 293 13.50 10.03 10.57
CA ASP A 293 13.21 11.46 10.37
C ASP A 293 14.48 12.31 10.35
N THR A 294 15.35 12.11 11.33
CA THR A 294 16.57 12.91 11.57
C THR A 294 17.83 12.27 10.97
N GLN A 295 17.76 11.01 10.58
CA GLN A 295 18.88 10.26 10.00
C GLN A 295 18.49 9.66 8.66
N GLY A 296 19.46 9.46 7.77
CA GLY A 296 19.22 8.93 6.45
C GLY A 296 20.52 8.66 5.70
N ILE A 297 20.37 8.11 4.50
CA ILE A 297 21.44 7.96 3.54
C ILE A 297 21.60 9.29 2.79
N ASP A 298 22.84 9.77 2.68
CA ASP A 298 23.15 11.02 2.01
C ASP A 298 22.79 10.95 0.50
N PRO A 299 22.37 12.06 -0.14
CA PRO A 299 22.11 12.08 -1.59
C PRO A 299 23.30 11.58 -2.45
N CYS A 300 24.54 11.83 -2.03
CA CYS A 300 25.74 11.34 -2.72
C CYS A 300 25.85 9.82 -2.63
N ASP A 301 25.52 9.25 -1.47
CA ASP A 301 25.50 7.80 -1.28
C ASP A 301 24.43 7.13 -2.17
N TRP A 302 23.24 7.72 -2.29
CA TRP A 302 22.22 7.19 -3.20
C TRP A 302 22.68 7.14 -4.65
N THR A 303 23.33 8.21 -5.09
CA THR A 303 23.94 8.28 -6.43
C THR A 303 24.98 7.17 -6.60
N ALA A 304 25.90 7.05 -5.65
CA ALA A 304 26.94 6.02 -5.67
C ALA A 304 26.36 4.59 -5.64
N ILE A 305 25.28 4.34 -4.89
CA ILE A 305 24.59 3.03 -4.85
C ILE A 305 23.99 2.71 -6.21
N LEU A 306 23.21 3.62 -6.78
CA LEU A 306 22.50 3.41 -8.06
C LEU A 306 23.50 3.15 -9.20
N ASP A 307 24.61 3.88 -9.20
CA ASP A 307 25.66 3.76 -10.21
C ASP A 307 26.64 2.59 -9.97
N GLY A 308 26.48 1.86 -8.86
CA GLY A 308 27.26 0.65 -8.57
C GLY A 308 28.65 0.91 -7.97
N HIS A 309 28.90 2.11 -7.44
CA HIS A 309 30.17 2.50 -6.83
C HIS A 309 30.35 1.97 -5.40
N VAL A 310 29.26 1.62 -4.72
CA VAL A 310 29.29 1.19 -3.31
C VAL A 310 29.56 -0.33 -3.19
N PRO A 311 30.59 -0.75 -2.45
CA PRO A 311 30.89 -2.16 -2.24
C PRO A 311 29.91 -2.83 -1.26
N ASP A 312 29.76 -4.16 -1.35
CA ASP A 312 29.00 -4.93 -0.37
C ASP A 312 29.61 -4.75 1.04
N ARG A 313 28.75 -4.65 2.07
CA ARG A 313 29.10 -4.41 3.49
C ARG A 313 29.57 -2.98 3.81
N TYR A 314 29.42 -2.03 2.90
CA TYR A 314 29.64 -0.61 3.21
C TYR A 314 28.77 -0.18 4.40
N THR A 315 29.35 0.57 5.35
CA THR A 315 28.64 1.08 6.53
C THR A 315 28.35 2.55 6.27
N PHE A 316 27.08 2.95 6.38
CA PHE A 316 26.69 4.34 6.17
C PHE A 316 27.16 5.19 7.35
N GLU A 317 27.94 6.22 7.08
CA GLU A 317 28.40 7.17 8.10
C GLU A 317 27.58 8.47 7.99
N PRO A 318 26.84 8.88 9.05
CA PRO A 318 25.90 10.00 8.99
C PRO A 318 26.48 11.35 8.53
N CYS A 319 27.79 11.55 8.67
CA CYS A 319 28.46 12.83 8.38
C CYS A 319 29.56 12.71 7.32
N SER A 320 29.72 11.54 6.69
CA SER A 320 30.80 11.30 5.72
C SER A 320 30.28 10.44 4.58
N PRO A 321 29.69 11.06 3.53
CA PRO A 321 29.24 10.31 2.36
C PRO A 321 30.42 9.61 1.68
N ILE A 322 30.11 8.55 0.94
CA ILE A 322 31.11 7.81 0.19
C ILE A 322 31.72 8.68 -0.92
N THR A 323 33.04 8.66 -0.99
CA THR A 323 33.84 9.39 -1.98
C THR A 323 34.70 8.42 -2.79
N PRO A 324 35.24 8.84 -3.95
CA PRO A 324 36.19 8.03 -4.73
C PRO A 324 37.46 7.59 -3.97
N ASP A 325 37.78 8.29 -2.87
CA ASP A 325 38.91 8.00 -1.99
C ASP A 325 38.53 7.08 -0.82
N SER A 326 37.24 6.78 -0.65
CA SER A 326 36.75 5.90 0.40
C SER A 326 37.24 4.46 0.20
N PRO A 327 37.62 3.74 1.27
CA PRO A 327 38.07 2.36 1.17
C PRO A 327 37.05 1.44 0.48
N GLY A 328 37.49 0.75 -0.57
CA GLY A 328 36.64 -0.19 -1.32
C GLY A 328 35.70 0.45 -2.34
N TYR A 329 35.75 1.78 -2.54
CA TYR A 329 34.98 2.45 -3.60
C TYR A 329 35.30 1.84 -4.97
N ILE A 330 34.25 1.46 -5.70
CA ILE A 330 34.39 0.87 -7.03
C ILE A 330 34.53 2.03 -8.03
N LYS A 331 35.76 2.36 -8.43
CA LYS A 331 36.05 3.53 -9.28
C LYS A 331 35.37 3.49 -10.65
N THR A 332 35.31 2.31 -11.26
CA THR A 332 34.76 2.09 -12.61
C THR A 332 33.77 0.93 -12.58
N PRO A 333 32.52 1.18 -12.13
CA PRO A 333 31.50 0.13 -12.03
C PRO A 333 31.09 -0.35 -13.41
N THR A 334 30.87 -1.65 -13.53
CA THR A 334 30.32 -2.25 -14.74
C THR A 334 28.79 -2.22 -14.70
N VAL A 335 28.11 -2.59 -15.80
CA VAL A 335 26.65 -2.73 -15.79
C VAL A 335 26.20 -3.76 -14.74
N ASN A 336 27.00 -4.80 -14.48
CA ASN A 336 26.75 -5.79 -13.42
C ASN A 336 26.75 -5.19 -12.01
N ASP A 337 27.38 -4.02 -11.83
CA ASP A 337 27.50 -3.36 -10.52
C ASP A 337 26.33 -2.42 -10.23
N LYS A 338 25.68 -1.92 -11.28
CA LYS A 338 24.57 -0.96 -11.20
C LYS A 338 23.30 -1.60 -10.65
N ILE A 339 22.42 -0.75 -10.14
CA ILE A 339 21.05 -1.13 -9.78
C ILE A 339 20.21 -1.22 -11.05
N HIS A 340 19.39 -2.26 -11.15
CA HIS A 340 18.55 -2.56 -12.31
C HIS A 340 17.06 -2.32 -12.03
N CYS A 341 16.65 -2.30 -10.76
CA CYS A 341 15.30 -1.94 -10.33
C CYS A 341 15.33 -1.42 -8.89
N VAL A 342 14.48 -0.44 -8.56
CA VAL A 342 14.30 0.08 -7.20
C VAL A 342 12.94 -0.36 -6.66
N ALA A 343 12.93 -1.05 -5.53
CA ALA A 343 11.73 -1.47 -4.81
C ALA A 343 11.55 -0.64 -3.53
N PHE A 344 10.54 0.21 -3.52
CA PHE A 344 10.11 0.95 -2.34
C PHE A 344 9.31 0.03 -1.42
N VAL A 345 9.90 -0.36 -0.31
CA VAL A 345 9.28 -1.22 0.71
C VAL A 345 8.52 -0.34 1.70
N ILE A 346 7.20 -0.50 1.75
CA ILE A 346 6.30 0.34 2.54
C ILE A 346 5.43 -0.56 3.42
N ASP A 347 5.35 -0.24 4.70
CA ASP A 347 4.45 -0.89 5.65
C ASP A 347 3.02 -0.37 5.46
N SER A 348 2.11 -1.28 5.10
CA SER A 348 0.69 -0.96 4.85
C SER A 348 -0.04 -0.37 6.06
N SER A 349 0.35 -0.69 7.29
CA SER A 349 -0.25 -0.14 8.50
C SER A 349 0.11 1.34 8.71
N SER A 350 1.21 1.80 8.09
CA SER A 350 1.78 3.14 8.27
C SER A 350 1.44 4.13 7.16
N VAL A 351 0.75 3.71 6.10
CA VAL A 351 0.50 4.53 4.89
C VAL A 351 -0.21 5.85 5.23
N ASP A 352 -1.21 5.81 6.12
CA ASP A 352 -2.00 6.98 6.49
C ASP A 352 -1.24 7.99 7.38
N VAL A 353 -0.15 7.55 8.03
CA VAL A 353 0.63 8.33 8.99
C VAL A 353 2.03 8.67 8.48
N MET A 354 2.33 8.35 7.22
CA MET A 354 3.61 8.67 6.61
C MET A 354 3.83 10.19 6.56
N ASN A 355 4.93 10.64 7.15
CA ASN A 355 5.23 12.07 7.26
C ASN A 355 5.92 12.62 5.99
N GLU A 356 5.93 13.96 5.86
CA GLU A 356 6.54 14.66 4.72
C GLU A 356 8.06 14.42 4.61
N SER A 357 8.76 14.22 5.72
CA SER A 357 10.21 13.95 5.73
C SER A 357 10.52 12.65 4.99
N ILE A 358 9.83 11.56 5.32
CA ILE A 358 9.98 10.25 4.66
C ILE A 358 9.59 10.35 3.18
N LEU A 359 8.48 11.03 2.87
CA LEU A 359 8.04 11.24 1.48
C LEU A 359 9.09 12.00 0.66
N SER A 360 9.71 13.03 1.23
CA SER A 360 10.77 13.78 0.56
C SER A 360 11.99 12.90 0.22
N LYS A 361 12.32 11.94 1.08
CA LYS A 361 13.41 10.97 0.87
C LYS A 361 13.05 9.95 -0.21
N PHE A 362 11.81 9.48 -0.27
CA PHE A 362 11.34 8.67 -1.39
C PHE A 362 11.42 9.43 -2.71
N ASN A 363 10.92 10.68 -2.75
CA ASN A 363 10.96 11.53 -3.94
C ASN A 363 12.39 11.77 -4.43
N LEU A 364 13.37 11.93 -3.52
CA LEU A 364 14.77 12.04 -3.88
C LEU A 364 15.27 10.79 -4.62
N VAL A 365 15.03 9.60 -4.06
CA VAL A 365 15.46 8.34 -4.68
C VAL A 365 14.74 8.11 -6.01
N GLN A 366 13.44 8.43 -6.10
CA GLN A 366 12.70 8.37 -7.35
C GLN A 366 13.29 9.28 -8.42
N LYS A 367 13.61 10.52 -8.07
CA LYS A 367 14.25 11.47 -8.99
C LYS A 367 15.56 10.90 -9.53
N LEU A 368 16.42 10.41 -8.65
CA LEU A 368 17.71 9.83 -9.03
C LEU A 368 17.57 8.56 -9.88
N ALA A 369 16.56 7.73 -9.61
CA ALA A 369 16.24 6.54 -10.40
C ALA A 369 15.69 6.91 -11.79
N ASN A 370 14.77 7.88 -11.86
CA ASN A 370 14.19 8.38 -13.12
C ASN A 370 15.26 8.99 -14.04
N GLU A 371 16.19 9.78 -13.50
CA GLU A 371 17.33 10.33 -14.25
C GLU A 371 18.21 9.25 -14.90
N ARG A 372 18.18 8.03 -14.37
CA ARG A 372 18.91 6.86 -14.88
C ARG A 372 18.04 5.90 -15.70
N GLY A 373 16.75 6.18 -15.84
CA GLY A 373 15.78 5.26 -16.45
C GLY A 373 15.53 3.99 -15.64
N ILE A 374 15.90 3.95 -14.35
CA ILE A 374 15.75 2.75 -13.52
C ILE A 374 14.27 2.61 -13.09
N PRO A 375 13.62 1.48 -13.40
CA PRO A 375 12.23 1.25 -13.10
C PRO A 375 12.01 1.06 -11.60
N GLN A 376 10.85 1.52 -11.14
CA GLN A 376 10.47 1.57 -9.74
C GLN A 376 9.17 0.81 -9.47
N VAL A 377 9.13 0.15 -8.32
CA VAL A 377 7.99 -0.62 -7.81
C VAL A 377 7.79 -0.35 -6.33
N ILE A 378 6.60 -0.67 -5.81
CA ILE A 378 6.30 -0.63 -4.38
C ILE A 378 6.09 -2.06 -3.91
N VAL A 379 6.82 -2.48 -2.88
CA VAL A 379 6.56 -3.72 -2.15
C VAL A 379 5.80 -3.32 -0.89
N LEU A 380 4.49 -3.55 -0.89
CA LEU A 380 3.61 -3.20 0.22
C LEU A 380 3.59 -4.36 1.21
N THR A 381 4.22 -4.20 2.37
CA THR A 381 4.39 -5.26 3.38
C THR A 381 3.31 -5.19 4.47
N LYS A 382 3.28 -6.23 5.31
CA LYS A 382 2.37 -6.38 6.46
C LYS A 382 0.89 -6.27 6.08
N VAL A 383 0.55 -6.74 4.88
CA VAL A 383 -0.79 -6.64 4.30
C VAL A 383 -1.85 -7.41 5.09
N ASP A 384 -1.40 -8.39 5.86
CA ASP A 384 -2.17 -9.13 6.86
C ASP A 384 -2.62 -8.24 8.03
N GLN A 385 -1.96 -7.11 8.29
CA GLN A 385 -2.35 -6.18 9.35
C GLN A 385 -3.41 -5.16 8.90
N ILE A 386 -3.76 -5.14 7.60
CA ILE A 386 -4.78 -4.24 7.06
C ILE A 386 -6.18 -4.65 7.54
N GLU A 387 -6.44 -5.97 7.57
CA GLU A 387 -7.75 -6.53 7.84
C GLU A 387 -7.62 -7.94 8.43
N LEU A 388 -8.37 -8.24 9.48
CA LEU A 388 -8.32 -9.54 10.18
C LEU A 388 -8.59 -10.73 9.24
N ASP A 389 -9.54 -10.56 8.31
CA ASP A 389 -9.86 -11.58 7.31
C ASP A 389 -8.65 -11.97 6.45
N VAL A 390 -7.76 -11.01 6.17
CA VAL A 390 -6.52 -11.24 5.41
C VAL A 390 -5.43 -11.85 6.30
N GLU A 391 -5.41 -11.52 7.60
CA GLU A 391 -4.54 -12.17 8.58
C GLU A 391 -4.85 -13.67 8.73
N GLU A 392 -6.14 -14.00 8.84
CA GLU A 392 -6.63 -15.37 8.98
C GLU A 392 -6.45 -16.18 7.69
N ASP A 393 -6.74 -15.57 6.53
CA ASP A 393 -6.71 -16.22 5.23
C ASP A 393 -6.19 -15.28 4.13
N LEU A 394 -4.89 -15.40 3.85
CA LEU A 394 -4.20 -14.60 2.84
C LEU A 394 -4.75 -14.80 1.42
N THR A 395 -5.55 -15.85 1.15
CA THR A 395 -6.21 -15.99 -0.16
C THR A 395 -7.25 -14.89 -0.41
N ARG A 396 -7.73 -14.23 0.66
CA ARG A 396 -8.66 -13.09 0.59
C ARG A 396 -8.00 -11.78 0.21
N LEU A 397 -6.66 -11.72 0.14
CA LEU A 397 -5.89 -10.50 -0.17
C LEU A 397 -6.38 -9.78 -1.43
N LEU A 398 -6.68 -10.52 -2.51
CA LEU A 398 -7.15 -9.96 -3.78
C LEU A 398 -8.65 -9.62 -3.80
N TYR A 399 -9.41 -10.01 -2.78
CA TYR A 399 -10.86 -9.81 -2.69
C TYR A 399 -11.23 -8.77 -1.61
N SER A 400 -10.28 -8.35 -0.79
CA SER A 400 -10.48 -7.29 0.20
C SER A 400 -10.55 -5.91 -0.47
N SER A 401 -11.67 -5.22 -0.26
CA SER A 401 -11.84 -3.83 -0.69
C SER A 401 -10.91 -2.88 0.08
N ARG A 402 -10.60 -3.19 1.35
CA ARG A 402 -9.66 -2.42 2.17
C ARG A 402 -8.24 -2.51 1.63
N VAL A 403 -7.77 -3.71 1.27
CA VAL A 403 -6.47 -3.89 0.62
C VAL A 403 -6.43 -3.14 -0.71
N ALA A 404 -7.49 -3.22 -1.52
CA ALA A 404 -7.58 -2.49 -2.79
C ALA A 404 -7.44 -0.96 -2.58
N TYR A 405 -8.11 -0.43 -1.55
CA TYR A 405 -8.03 0.98 -1.17
C TYR A 405 -6.60 1.38 -0.75
N VAL A 406 -5.95 0.62 0.14
CA VAL A 406 -4.57 0.93 0.58
C VAL A 406 -3.59 0.89 -0.59
N VAL A 407 -3.77 -0.05 -1.52
CA VAL A 407 -3.00 -0.12 -2.77
C VAL A 407 -3.18 1.15 -3.61
N ASP A 408 -4.40 1.66 -3.74
CA ASP A 408 -4.68 2.89 -4.49
C ASP A 408 -4.09 4.13 -3.79
N GLN A 409 -4.17 4.19 -2.46
CA GLN A 409 -3.58 5.28 -1.67
C GLN A 409 -2.07 5.34 -1.82
N VAL A 410 -1.36 4.21 -1.65
CA VAL A 410 0.10 4.20 -1.74
C VAL A 410 0.58 4.47 -3.16
N ALA A 411 -0.14 3.97 -4.19
CA ALA A 411 0.15 4.27 -5.58
C ALA A 411 0.09 5.78 -5.86
N GLN A 412 -0.97 6.45 -5.40
CA GLN A 412 -1.14 7.90 -5.54
C GLN A 412 -0.10 8.68 -4.75
N LEU A 413 0.15 8.27 -3.50
CA LEU A 413 1.08 8.95 -2.58
C LEU A 413 2.51 8.96 -3.12
N ILE A 414 2.95 7.85 -3.69
CA ILE A 414 4.30 7.67 -4.23
C ILE A 414 4.36 8.07 -5.71
N GLY A 415 3.23 8.27 -6.39
CA GLY A 415 3.19 8.67 -7.79
C GLY A 415 3.54 7.56 -8.79
N LEU A 416 3.26 6.29 -8.45
CA LEU A 416 3.50 5.13 -9.32
C LEU A 416 2.17 4.50 -9.78
N PRO A 417 2.14 3.83 -10.95
CA PRO A 417 0.93 3.15 -11.41
C PRO A 417 0.47 2.08 -10.42
N ARG A 418 -0.85 1.89 -10.29
CA ARG A 418 -1.45 0.87 -9.41
C ARG A 418 -0.88 -0.54 -9.64
N GLY A 419 -0.51 -0.87 -10.88
CA GLY A 419 0.09 -2.16 -11.24
C GLY A 419 1.48 -2.39 -10.64
N HIS A 420 2.18 -1.34 -10.21
CA HIS A 420 3.53 -1.39 -9.65
C HIS A 420 3.53 -1.63 -8.13
N VAL A 421 2.37 -1.60 -7.49
CA VAL A 421 2.22 -1.92 -6.06
C VAL A 421 2.08 -3.42 -5.90
N LEU A 422 2.97 -4.06 -5.15
CA LEU A 422 3.08 -5.50 -4.98
C LEU A 422 2.83 -5.85 -3.50
N PRO A 423 1.59 -6.19 -3.12
CA PRO A 423 1.26 -6.56 -1.74
C PRO A 423 1.89 -7.91 -1.38
N VAL A 424 2.59 -7.95 -0.25
CA VAL A 424 3.24 -9.14 0.26
C VAL A 424 3.07 -9.27 1.77
N LYS A 425 2.92 -10.51 2.23
CA LYS A 425 3.14 -10.88 3.62
C LYS A 425 4.55 -11.46 3.74
N ASN A 426 5.30 -11.03 4.74
CA ASN A 426 6.59 -11.62 5.07
C ASN A 426 6.42 -12.65 6.18
N TYR A 427 7.33 -13.62 6.27
CA TYR A 427 7.38 -14.51 7.42
C TYR A 427 7.76 -13.73 8.68
N GLU A 428 6.96 -13.91 9.74
CA GLU A 428 7.18 -13.24 11.03
C GLU A 428 6.89 -14.19 12.19
N LYS A 429 5.66 -14.71 12.28
CA LYS A 429 5.23 -15.61 13.36
C LYS A 429 5.33 -17.09 13.00
N GLU A 430 5.47 -17.40 11.71
CA GLU A 430 5.50 -18.76 11.20
C GLU A 430 6.88 -19.40 11.34
N THR A 431 6.91 -20.67 11.71
CA THR A 431 8.12 -21.50 11.77
C THR A 431 8.32 -22.34 10.51
N GLU A 432 7.27 -22.52 9.71
CA GLU A 432 7.25 -23.32 8.49
C GLU A 432 6.81 -22.49 7.28
N LEU A 433 7.15 -22.98 6.08
CA LEU A 433 6.74 -22.31 4.85
C LEU A 433 5.23 -22.48 4.62
N ASN A 434 4.58 -21.38 4.24
CA ASN A 434 3.19 -21.30 3.84
C ASN A 434 3.09 -21.06 2.33
N GLU A 435 2.31 -21.89 1.62
CA GLU A 435 2.22 -21.82 0.15
C GLU A 435 1.68 -20.50 -0.38
N THR A 436 0.71 -19.89 0.32
CA THR A 436 0.08 -18.63 -0.10
C THR A 436 1.05 -17.46 0.10
N VAL A 437 1.79 -17.44 1.21
CA VAL A 437 2.86 -16.46 1.46
C VAL A 437 3.92 -16.56 0.36
N ASP A 438 4.40 -17.77 0.09
CA ASP A 438 5.41 -18.02 -0.95
C ASP A 438 4.93 -17.58 -2.33
N ARG A 439 3.68 -17.86 -2.67
CA ARG A 439 3.08 -17.49 -3.95
C ARG A 439 3.08 -15.98 -4.15
N PHE A 440 2.60 -15.19 -3.18
CA PHE A 440 2.59 -13.73 -3.30
C PHE A 440 4.01 -13.13 -3.32
N ALA A 441 4.93 -13.68 -2.51
CA ALA A 441 6.32 -13.27 -2.51
C ALA A 441 6.99 -13.54 -3.88
N LEU A 442 6.79 -14.73 -4.47
CA LEU A 442 7.32 -15.07 -5.80
C LEU A 442 6.68 -14.25 -6.93
N LEU A 443 5.37 -13.99 -6.88
CA LEU A 443 4.70 -13.11 -7.84
C LEU A 443 5.30 -11.70 -7.80
N SER A 444 5.55 -11.17 -6.60
CA SER A 444 6.18 -9.85 -6.46
C SER A 444 7.59 -9.86 -7.08
N LEU A 445 8.42 -10.84 -6.73
CA LEU A 445 9.78 -10.93 -7.24
C LEU A 445 9.82 -11.13 -8.77
N GLN A 446 8.94 -11.96 -9.32
CA GLN A 446 8.84 -12.14 -10.76
C GLN A 446 8.54 -10.82 -11.46
N GLN A 447 7.63 -10.00 -10.93
CA GLN A 447 7.30 -8.72 -11.53
C GLN A 447 8.48 -7.73 -11.44
N ILE A 448 9.20 -7.73 -10.32
CA ILE A 448 10.43 -6.95 -10.13
C ILE A 448 11.48 -7.32 -11.17
N LEU A 449 11.72 -8.62 -11.38
CA LEU A 449 12.71 -9.12 -12.33
C LEU A 449 12.35 -8.75 -13.78
N ARG A 450 11.07 -8.81 -14.14
CA ARG A 450 10.59 -8.35 -15.46
C ARG A 450 10.91 -6.88 -15.71
N PHE A 451 10.70 -6.03 -14.71
CA PHE A 451 11.06 -4.61 -14.84
C PHE A 451 12.58 -4.40 -14.92
N ALA A 452 13.37 -5.20 -14.20
CA ALA A 452 14.82 -5.17 -14.36
C ALA A 452 15.26 -5.53 -15.80
N ASP A 453 14.57 -6.48 -16.45
CA ASP A 453 14.79 -6.81 -17.86
C ASP A 453 14.37 -5.67 -18.80
N ASP A 454 13.23 -5.02 -18.55
CA ASP A 454 12.80 -3.85 -19.34
C ASP A 454 13.87 -2.74 -19.36
N TYR A 455 14.50 -2.47 -18.21
CA TYR A 455 15.65 -1.56 -18.12
C TYR A 455 16.86 -2.05 -18.92
N MET A 456 17.14 -3.34 -18.88
CA MET A 456 18.25 -3.94 -19.62
C MET A 456 18.05 -3.87 -21.13
N TYR A 457 16.81 -4.02 -21.62
CA TYR A 457 16.49 -3.81 -23.04
C TYR A 457 16.74 -2.36 -23.46
N GLU A 458 16.31 -1.38 -22.66
CA GLU A 458 16.57 0.03 -22.94
C GLU A 458 18.09 0.34 -23.00
N LEU A 459 18.87 -0.26 -22.08
CA LEU A 459 20.33 -0.13 -22.12
C LEU A 459 20.93 -0.65 -23.43
N LEU A 460 20.42 -1.77 -23.96
CA LEU A 460 20.88 -2.32 -25.23
C LEU A 460 20.56 -1.40 -26.40
N ASP A 461 19.35 -0.82 -26.42
CA ASP A 461 18.95 0.11 -27.48
C ASP A 461 19.85 1.36 -27.50
N VAL A 462 20.21 1.88 -26.33
CA VAL A 462 21.18 2.98 -26.21
C VAL A 462 22.59 2.57 -26.67
N LEU A 463 23.04 1.35 -26.38
CA LEU A 463 24.35 0.86 -26.84
C LEU A 463 24.38 0.67 -28.36
N ASN A 464 23.33 0.05 -28.92
CA ASN A 464 23.19 -0.21 -30.35
C ASN A 464 23.11 1.10 -31.16
N THR A 465 22.41 2.10 -30.65
CA THR A 465 22.37 3.44 -31.28
C THR A 465 23.74 4.12 -31.25
N ARG A 466 24.51 4.05 -30.15
CA ARG A 466 25.87 4.61 -30.11
C ARG A 466 26.82 3.96 -31.11
N ASP A 467 26.72 2.64 -31.31
CA ASP A 467 27.56 1.91 -32.28
C ASP A 467 27.20 2.25 -33.73
N THR A 468 25.96 2.65 -34.02
CA THR A 468 25.58 3.12 -35.37
C THR A 468 26.10 4.52 -35.68
N TYR A 469 26.22 5.41 -34.69
CA TYR A 469 26.81 6.75 -34.86
C TYR A 469 28.35 6.76 -34.82
N ASN A 470 28.98 5.83 -34.09
CA ASN A 470 30.44 5.74 -33.95
C ASN A 470 31.15 4.88 -35.02
N ARG A 471 30.44 4.39 -36.05
CA ARG A 471 31.14 3.84 -37.22
C ARG A 471 31.92 4.98 -37.89
N PRO A 472 33.25 4.84 -38.07
CA PRO A 472 33.95 5.71 -39.01
C PRO A 472 33.24 5.56 -40.35
N THR A 473 32.91 6.67 -40.99
CA THR A 473 32.68 6.68 -42.43
C THR A 473 33.97 6.17 -43.08
N LEU A 474 34.05 4.86 -43.28
CA LEU A 474 34.95 4.30 -44.28
C LEU A 474 34.51 4.96 -45.58
N ASP A 475 35.37 5.86 -46.07
CA ASP A 475 35.32 6.43 -47.41
C ASP A 475 35.44 5.30 -48.42
N THR A 476 34.35 4.56 -48.60
CA THR A 476 34.15 3.73 -49.78
C THR A 476 33.59 4.65 -50.85
N ARG A 477 34.49 5.36 -51.53
CA ARG A 477 34.30 5.64 -52.95
C ARG A 477 34.14 4.30 -53.68
N GLN A 478 32.93 3.76 -53.68
CA GLN A 478 32.47 2.87 -54.74
C GLN A 478 31.59 3.68 -55.69
N PRO A 479 31.80 3.56 -57.00
CA PRO A 479 31.08 4.34 -57.99
C PRO A 479 29.61 3.93 -57.96
N SER A 480 28.73 4.91 -58.13
CA SER A 480 27.30 4.71 -58.32
C SER A 480 27.06 3.62 -59.39
N ARG A 481 26.61 2.44 -58.94
CA ARG A 481 26.06 1.43 -59.85
C ARG A 481 24.78 2.01 -60.46
N LYS A 482 24.88 2.52 -61.68
CA LYS A 482 23.73 2.67 -62.57
C LYS A 482 23.02 1.30 -62.63
N LEU A 483 21.76 1.25 -62.19
CA LEU A 483 20.91 0.08 -62.43
C LEU A 483 20.93 -0.21 -63.94
N SER A 484 21.17 -1.46 -64.32
CA SER A 484 21.16 -1.84 -65.73
C SER A 484 19.74 -1.73 -66.28
N SER A 485 19.62 -1.49 -67.59
CA SER A 485 18.32 -1.42 -68.29
C SER A 485 17.45 -2.66 -68.04
N HIS A 486 18.07 -3.82 -67.76
CA HIS A 486 17.39 -5.04 -67.35
C HIS A 486 16.72 -4.95 -65.97
N SER A 487 17.33 -4.25 -65.00
CA SER A 487 16.77 -4.06 -63.64
C SER A 487 15.54 -3.16 -63.66
N LEU A 488 15.55 -2.14 -64.52
CA LEU A 488 14.40 -1.26 -64.74
C LEU A 488 13.26 -2.01 -65.45
N LEU A 489 13.58 -2.90 -66.40
CA LEU A 489 12.57 -3.74 -67.06
C LEU A 489 11.83 -4.63 -66.04
N TRP A 490 12.54 -5.23 -65.08
CA TRP A 490 11.92 -6.05 -64.03
C TRP A 490 11.02 -5.25 -63.08
N LEU A 491 11.40 -4.02 -62.74
CA LEU A 491 10.54 -3.10 -61.98
C LEU A 491 9.25 -2.75 -62.75
N TRP A 492 9.36 -2.50 -64.06
CA TRP A 492 8.18 -2.27 -64.91
C TRP A 492 7.29 -3.51 -65.04
N VAL A 493 7.87 -4.71 -65.12
CA VAL A 493 7.11 -5.98 -65.11
C VAL A 493 6.34 -6.15 -63.79
N ILE A 494 6.96 -5.85 -62.65
CA ILE A 494 6.30 -5.92 -61.34
C ILE A 494 5.13 -4.92 -61.25
N VAL A 495 5.32 -3.69 -61.75
CA VAL A 495 4.27 -2.66 -61.79
C VAL A 495 3.11 -3.10 -62.69
N ILE A 496 3.38 -3.69 -63.86
CA ILE A 496 2.34 -4.21 -64.76
C ILE A 496 1.58 -5.37 -64.10
N ILE A 497 2.26 -6.30 -63.43
CA ILE A 497 1.61 -7.40 -62.71
C ILE A 497 0.69 -6.85 -61.60
N LEU A 498 1.14 -5.86 -60.84
CA LEU A 498 0.32 -5.20 -59.81
C LEU A 498 -0.91 -4.52 -60.42
N LEU A 499 -0.78 -3.84 -61.56
CA LEU A 499 -1.91 -3.22 -62.26
C LEU A 499 -2.91 -4.26 -62.78
N VAL A 500 -2.45 -5.41 -63.28
CA VAL A 500 -3.31 -6.53 -63.69
C VAL A 500 -4.07 -7.12 -62.49
N PHE A 501 -3.41 -7.27 -61.34
CA PHE A 501 -4.07 -7.73 -60.12
C PHE A 501 -5.12 -6.73 -59.61
N ILE A 502 -4.80 -5.44 -59.62
CA ILE A 502 -5.75 -4.39 -59.20
C ILE A 502 -6.96 -4.34 -60.14
N THR A 503 -6.75 -4.42 -61.45
CA THR A 503 -7.85 -4.42 -62.43
C THR A 503 -8.71 -5.68 -62.33
N TYR A 504 -8.10 -6.86 -62.13
CA TYR A 504 -8.84 -8.09 -61.85
C TYR A 504 -9.68 -7.98 -60.57
N TYR A 505 -9.12 -7.40 -59.50
CA TYR A 505 -9.83 -7.22 -58.23
C TYR A 505 -11.01 -6.26 -58.36
N LEU A 506 -10.84 -5.15 -59.10
CA LEU A 506 -11.91 -4.20 -59.39
C LEU A 506 -13.01 -4.80 -60.28
N LEU A 507 -12.66 -5.62 -61.28
CA LEU A 507 -13.62 -6.33 -62.13
C LEU A 507 -14.41 -7.37 -61.34
N SER A 508 -13.76 -8.13 -60.46
CA SER A 508 -14.42 -9.07 -59.55
C SER A 508 -15.40 -8.36 -58.60
N TYR A 509 -15.02 -7.19 -58.08
CA TYR A 509 -15.88 -6.38 -57.23
C TYR A 509 -17.08 -5.81 -58.00
N ALA A 510 -16.87 -5.36 -59.24
CA ALA A 510 -17.96 -4.90 -60.11
C ALA A 510 -18.93 -6.04 -60.45
N TYR A 511 -18.43 -7.26 -60.69
CA TYR A 511 -19.27 -8.43 -60.98
C TYR A 511 -20.18 -8.79 -59.79
N ASN A 512 -19.62 -8.79 -58.57
CA ASN A 512 -20.38 -9.00 -57.34
C ASN A 512 -21.45 -7.92 -57.12
N LEU A 513 -21.17 -6.66 -57.48
CA LEU A 513 -22.16 -5.57 -57.40
C LEU A 513 -23.31 -5.77 -58.40
N THR A 514 -23.05 -6.24 -59.63
CA THR A 514 -24.10 -6.60 -60.59
C THR A 514 -24.95 -7.80 -60.15
N ASP A 515 -24.36 -8.81 -59.51
CA ASP A 515 -25.11 -9.94 -58.96
C ASP A 515 -26.01 -9.53 -57.78
N ILE A 516 -25.53 -8.61 -56.93
CA ILE A 516 -26.33 -8.01 -55.85
C ILE A 516 -27.47 -7.15 -56.44
N PHE A 517 -27.21 -6.37 -57.48
CA PHE A 517 -28.23 -5.57 -58.15
C PHE A 517 -29.30 -6.43 -58.84
N ASN A 518 -28.91 -7.51 -59.52
CA ASN A 518 -29.84 -8.44 -60.17
C ASN A 518 -30.67 -9.24 -59.15
N SER A 519 -30.10 -9.57 -57.99
CA SER A 519 -30.81 -10.19 -56.86
C SER A 519 -31.87 -9.26 -56.26
N LEU A 520 -31.56 -7.97 -56.10
CA LEU A 520 -32.49 -6.96 -55.59
C LEU A 520 -33.65 -6.69 -56.56
N PHE A 521 -33.41 -6.65 -57.87
CA PHE A 521 -34.48 -6.41 -58.86
C PHE A 521 -35.37 -7.63 -59.19
N ASN A 522 -34.92 -8.86 -58.88
CA ASN A 522 -35.76 -10.05 -59.06
C ASN A 522 -36.79 -10.24 -57.92
N ILE A 523 -36.63 -9.55 -56.79
CA ILE A 523 -37.55 -9.65 -55.64
C ILE A 523 -38.83 -8.84 -55.88
N ASP A 524 -38.80 -7.81 -56.72
CA ASP A 524 -39.97 -6.95 -57.00
C ASP A 524 -40.92 -7.51 -58.07
N ASN A 525 -40.54 -8.54 -58.83
CA ASN A 525 -41.42 -9.18 -59.84
C ASN A 525 -42.18 -10.43 -59.34
N GLN A 526 -42.08 -10.79 -58.05
CA GLN A 526 -42.89 -11.87 -57.44
C GLN A 526 -43.96 -11.37 -56.44
N ARG A 527 -44.21 -10.06 -56.38
CA ARG A 527 -45.34 -9.47 -55.64
C ARG A 527 -46.12 -8.51 -56.54
N LEU A 528 -46.82 -9.06 -57.53
CA LEU A 528 -47.99 -8.47 -58.18
C LEU A 528 -48.94 -9.57 -58.62
#